data_AF-A0A3B0SYP5-F1
#
_entry.id   AF-A0A3B0SYP5-F1
#
_cell.length_a   1.000
_cell.length_b   1.000
_cell.length_c   1.000
_cell.angle_alpha   90.00
_cell.angle_beta   90.00
_cell.angle_gamma   90.00
#
_symmetry.space_group_name_H-M   'P 1'
#
loop_
_entity.id
_entity.type
_entity.pdbx_description
1 polymer ?
#
loop_
_entity_poly.entity_id
_entity_poly.type
_entity_poly.pdbx_seq_one_letter_code
_entity_poly.pdbx_strand_id
1 'polypeptide(L)'
;MVRFGSLTANPVKPGVTRLGSPLGSLTRATALAAIATGIAFGGVAQAGFVPPSVWQSQATAPSQDILADRAVLMGTIGSALSETGQLNQKESWALSIFYQSNDFTLVWMDGTTPSAAARDLVGVLKDAGSHALRAGDYAVAVDSIGRVGPTSTLADRAAADVALSKAALLYARHASAGRVNPRKITRNNTIDPVAADPAATLAALVSAEKPGDLLEALNPQSGDYKVLREAYIALLAIGGGPEPTVVPKGRTLKQGMKDARIVALRKRLVETKDLDAAQAPDSTVYDETLFAAVKAFQAKKGLPSEGIVGPMTLAALNQTSGDRLKKLAVNMERRRWDPEDRGAFRVFVNTAAFRLKVVKDGEIIHTDDVIVGKAKYQTPAFSDQFKRVVFNPYWNVPGGIAKREFLPLVRKDPSIMARRGFETLVSSGGRFVPTDLTRINWSSPEAKRIRIRFRQPPGAKNALGRVKFLFPNEHAVYLHDTPARSLFRPVSRAFSAGCVRVKNPMEFAEILLKQDGWNRKRIDRAVASRKNQGVNLKAEIYVQLAYWTAYVDENGELQYRDDVYGRDKLLAKALELDENAIKLAQLVGN
;
A
#
# COMPACT_ATOMS: atom_id res chain seq x y z
N MET A 1 35.36 -38.47 55.93
CA MET A 1 36.28 -39.12 54.98
C MET A 1 36.59 -38.10 53.88
N VAL A 2 37.64 -37.25 54.00
CA VAL A 2 39.06 -37.47 53.56
C VAL A 2 39.10 -37.62 52.02
N ARG A 3 39.78 -36.86 51.14
CA ARG A 3 40.97 -35.95 51.09
C ARG A 3 40.85 -35.08 49.79
N PHE A 4 41.13 -33.76 49.74
CA PHE A 4 42.40 -33.00 49.51
C PHE A 4 42.98 -32.87 48.08
N GLY A 5 43.37 -31.63 47.73
CA GLY A 5 44.31 -31.18 46.68
C GLY A 5 43.97 -29.76 46.13
N SER A 6 44.18 -28.65 46.88
CA SER A 6 45.35 -27.73 46.95
C SER A 6 45.77 -27.05 45.62
N LEU A 7 45.47 -25.75 45.42
CA LEU A 7 46.30 -24.53 45.71
C LEU A 7 47.29 -24.20 44.57
N THR A 8 47.26 -23.03 43.93
CA THR A 8 47.85 -21.72 44.36
C THR A 8 47.65 -20.71 43.19
N ALA A 9 47.83 -19.39 43.24
CA ALA A 9 47.69 -18.29 44.22
C ALA A 9 47.91 -16.97 43.42
N ASN A 10 47.19 -15.89 43.77
CA ASN A 10 47.30 -14.49 43.28
C ASN A 10 48.62 -13.80 43.72
N PRO A 11 49.00 -12.57 43.25
CA PRO A 11 48.60 -11.31 43.94
C PRO A 11 48.47 -10.00 43.06
N VAL A 12 47.47 -9.11 43.28
CA VAL A 12 47.50 -7.76 43.97
C VAL A 12 47.77 -6.56 43.00
N LYS A 13 46.79 -5.69 42.61
CA LYS A 13 46.21 -4.41 43.21
C LYS A 13 47.11 -3.14 43.03
N PRO A 14 46.67 -1.84 43.19
CA PRO A 14 45.33 -1.18 43.37
C PRO A 14 45.14 0.26 42.71
N GLY A 15 44.00 0.95 42.96
CA GLY A 15 43.81 2.44 42.95
C GLY A 15 42.67 2.98 42.03
N VAL A 16 41.44 3.31 42.47
CA VAL A 16 40.89 4.55 43.12
C VAL A 16 41.11 5.82 42.23
N THR A 17 40.12 6.62 41.79
CA THR A 17 39.16 7.48 42.56
C THR A 17 37.97 8.00 41.71
N ARG A 18 36.87 8.40 42.37
CA ARG A 18 35.73 9.20 41.85
C ARG A 18 36.05 10.70 41.79
N LEU A 19 35.41 11.45 40.88
CA LEU A 19 34.53 12.64 41.11
C LEU A 19 34.45 13.56 39.87
N GLY A 20 33.27 14.14 39.63
CA GLY A 20 33.11 15.46 38.99
C GLY A 20 32.34 15.52 37.67
N SER A 21 31.08 15.98 37.72
CA SER A 21 30.51 16.83 36.66
C SER A 21 31.04 18.26 36.85
N PRO A 22 31.22 19.09 35.80
CA PRO A 22 30.13 20.00 35.42
C PRO A 22 30.02 20.37 33.91
N LEU A 23 28.93 21.09 33.63
CA LEU A 23 28.56 21.93 32.47
C LEU A 23 29.66 22.40 31.50
N GLY A 24 29.31 22.46 30.21
CA GLY A 24 30.03 23.26 29.21
C GLY A 24 29.58 22.99 27.77
N SER A 25 28.87 23.95 27.19
CA SER A 25 28.45 24.06 25.78
C SER A 25 29.61 24.04 24.77
N LEU A 26 29.37 23.56 23.54
CA LEU A 26 29.67 24.25 22.27
C LEU A 26 29.35 23.34 21.05
N THR A 27 28.41 23.85 20.25
CA THR A 27 28.28 23.79 18.79
C THR A 27 29.32 22.99 17.97
N ARG A 28 28.82 22.06 17.13
CA ARG A 28 29.42 21.76 15.82
C ARG A 28 28.35 21.53 14.77
N ALA A 29 28.23 22.52 13.88
CA ALA A 29 27.65 22.40 12.56
C ALA A 29 28.74 21.94 11.58
N THR A 30 28.40 20.99 10.71
CA THR A 30 29.03 20.72 9.39
C THR A 30 28.02 19.85 8.63
N ALA A 31 27.16 20.41 7.79
CA ALA A 31 27.39 20.79 6.39
C ALA A 31 27.47 19.56 5.45
N LEU A 32 26.34 19.29 4.77
CA LEU A 32 26.24 18.43 3.60
C LEU A 32 26.95 19.10 2.41
N ALA A 33 27.80 18.34 1.71
CA ALA A 33 28.34 18.72 0.41
C ALA A 33 27.41 18.20 -0.69
N ALA A 34 26.89 19.12 -1.50
CA ALA A 34 26.21 18.85 -2.76
C ALA A 34 27.25 18.69 -3.89
N ILE A 35 27.00 17.71 -4.76
CA ILE A 35 27.71 17.54 -6.03
C ILE A 35 27.07 18.50 -7.03
N ALA A 36 27.83 19.47 -7.51
CA ALA A 36 27.50 20.23 -8.71
C ALA A 36 28.77 20.47 -9.54
N THR A 37 28.73 19.86 -10.72
CA THR A 37 29.46 20.06 -11.98
C THR A 37 30.41 21.26 -12.08
N GLY A 38 31.65 20.96 -12.46
CA GLY A 38 32.67 21.95 -12.78
C GLY A 38 32.49 22.57 -14.17
N ILE A 39 32.66 23.89 -14.22
CA ILE A 39 33.22 24.61 -15.36
C ILE A 39 34.32 25.49 -14.78
N ALA A 40 35.55 25.23 -15.23
CA ALA A 40 36.75 25.97 -14.86
C ALA A 40 36.83 27.27 -15.66
N PHE A 41 37.15 28.38 -14.98
CA PHE A 41 37.86 29.50 -15.59
C PHE A 41 39.06 29.87 -14.73
N GLY A 42 40.21 29.96 -15.39
CA GLY A 42 41.54 30.14 -14.85
C GLY A 42 41.75 31.47 -14.14
N GLY A 43 42.72 31.48 -13.25
CA GLY A 43 43.03 32.62 -12.39
C GLY A 43 43.84 33.72 -13.06
N VAL A 44 43.96 34.84 -12.34
CA VAL A 44 45.05 35.81 -12.45
C VAL A 44 45.29 36.47 -11.07
N ALA A 45 46.57 36.45 -10.67
CA ALA A 45 47.34 37.37 -9.81
C ALA A 45 46.89 37.73 -8.39
N GLN A 46 47.82 37.47 -7.45
CA GLN A 46 47.96 38.18 -6.19
C GLN A 46 48.27 39.66 -6.44
N ALA A 47 47.55 40.56 -5.77
CA ALA A 47 47.96 41.95 -5.58
C ALA A 47 47.50 42.47 -4.20
N GLY A 48 48.48 42.91 -3.41
CA GLY A 48 48.41 44.02 -2.44
C GLY A 48 47.33 44.02 -1.36
N PHE A 49 47.75 43.84 -0.11
CA PHE A 49 46.97 44.22 1.07
C PHE A 49 46.87 45.76 1.12
N VAL A 50 45.67 46.32 0.91
CA VAL A 50 45.35 47.73 1.11
C VAL A 50 44.52 47.86 2.41
N PRO A 51 44.91 48.73 3.37
CA PRO A 51 44.16 48.87 4.62
C PRO A 51 42.75 49.43 4.40
N PRO A 52 41.77 49.09 5.25
CA PRO A 52 40.37 49.43 5.06
C PRO A 52 40.13 50.89 5.42
N SER A 53 40.25 51.78 4.45
CA SER A 53 39.63 53.09 4.51
C SER A 53 39.00 53.40 3.17
N VAL A 54 37.72 53.76 3.22
CA VAL A 54 36.86 54.19 2.11
C VAL A 54 36.21 53.05 1.33
N TRP A 55 35.24 52.38 1.96
CA TRP A 55 33.89 52.18 1.41
C TRP A 55 32.91 52.18 2.59
N GLN A 56 32.56 53.37 3.10
CA GLN A 56 31.22 53.55 3.65
C GLN A 56 30.27 53.50 2.45
N SER A 57 29.87 52.30 2.04
CA SER A 57 28.58 52.20 1.38
C SER A 57 27.56 52.58 2.45
N GLN A 58 26.97 53.76 2.33
CA GLN A 58 25.72 54.06 3.00
C GLN A 58 24.71 53.01 2.53
N ALA A 59 24.61 51.89 3.25
CA ALA A 59 23.38 51.12 3.27
C ALA A 59 22.37 52.06 3.95
N THR A 60 21.65 52.84 3.15
CA THR A 60 20.51 53.61 3.63
C THR A 60 19.62 52.66 4.41
N ALA A 61 19.37 52.98 5.68
CA ALA A 61 18.41 52.23 6.47
C ALA A 61 17.09 52.14 5.68
N PRO A 62 16.45 50.95 5.61
CA PRO A 62 15.19 50.81 4.90
C PRO A 62 14.20 51.86 5.38
N SER A 63 13.39 52.41 4.46
CA SER A 63 12.37 53.40 4.81
C SER A 63 11.41 52.85 5.87
N GLN A 64 10.76 53.73 6.65
CA GLN A 64 9.80 53.31 7.67
C GLN A 64 8.66 52.45 7.10
N ASP A 65 8.25 52.70 5.85
CA ASP A 65 7.24 51.91 5.15
C ASP A 65 7.69 50.47 4.90
N ILE A 66 8.96 50.25 4.52
CA ILE A 66 9.53 48.90 4.33
C ILE A 66 9.57 48.14 5.68
N LEU A 67 9.87 48.84 6.77
CA LEU A 67 9.88 48.23 8.11
C LEU A 67 8.45 47.90 8.59
N ALA A 68 7.48 48.76 8.29
CA ALA A 68 6.07 48.52 8.61
C ALA A 68 5.51 47.33 7.82
N ASP A 69 5.78 47.28 6.52
CA ASP A 69 5.39 46.16 5.65
C ASP A 69 6.03 44.85 6.11
N ARG A 70 7.31 44.87 6.48
CA ARG A 70 8.00 43.68 7.01
C ARG A 70 7.38 43.21 8.33
N ALA A 71 6.98 44.12 9.21
CA ALA A 71 6.32 43.78 10.46
C ALA A 71 4.93 43.14 10.21
N VAL A 72 4.16 43.68 9.25
CA VAL A 72 2.89 43.10 8.81
C VAL A 72 3.10 41.70 8.25
N LEU A 73 4.06 41.51 7.34
CA LEU A 73 4.39 40.21 6.77
C LEU A 73 4.80 39.19 7.84
N MET A 74 5.72 39.54 8.73
CA MET A 74 6.16 38.66 9.81
C MET A 74 5.00 38.30 10.74
N GLY A 75 4.14 39.26 11.10
CA GLY A 75 2.97 39.03 11.95
C GLY A 75 1.93 38.13 11.28
N THR A 76 1.52 38.44 10.05
CA THR A 76 0.51 37.68 9.31
C THR A 76 1.01 36.28 8.95
N ILE A 77 2.24 36.15 8.43
CA ILE A 77 2.83 34.85 8.11
C ILE A 77 3.05 34.04 9.39
N GLY A 78 3.57 34.65 10.46
CA GLY A 78 3.73 33.99 11.75
C GLY A 78 2.40 33.45 12.31
N SER A 79 1.33 34.26 12.26
CA SER A 79 -0.01 33.84 12.66
C SER A 79 -0.52 32.70 11.78
N ALA A 80 -0.41 32.83 10.45
CA ALA A 80 -0.83 31.80 9.53
C ALA A 80 -0.06 30.49 9.76
N LEU A 81 1.25 30.53 10.01
CA LEU A 81 2.05 29.34 10.30
C LEU A 81 1.64 28.65 11.61
N SER A 82 1.14 29.40 12.59
CA SER A 82 0.64 28.83 13.85
C SER A 82 -0.63 28.00 13.67
N GLU A 83 -1.44 28.31 12.64
CA GLU A 83 -2.59 27.51 12.23
C GLU A 83 -2.13 26.27 11.45
N THR A 84 -1.79 25.21 12.19
CA THR A 84 -1.25 23.97 11.62
C THR A 84 -2.16 23.25 10.62
N GLY A 85 -3.48 23.54 10.62
CA GLY A 85 -4.42 23.04 9.61
C GLY A 85 -4.33 21.52 9.39
N GLN A 86 -4.23 21.09 8.13
CA GLN A 86 -4.05 19.68 7.74
C GLN A 86 -2.58 19.24 7.62
N LEU A 87 -1.61 20.13 7.88
CA LEU A 87 -0.19 19.79 7.79
C LEU A 87 0.25 18.98 9.01
N ASN A 88 1.13 18.02 8.77
CA ASN A 88 1.83 17.31 9.83
C ASN A 88 3.00 18.14 10.38
N GLN A 89 3.59 17.68 11.50
CA GLN A 89 4.67 18.41 12.16
C GLN A 89 5.89 18.68 11.26
N LYS A 90 6.27 17.74 10.39
CA LYS A 90 7.42 17.90 9.48
C LYS A 90 7.13 18.95 8.41
N GLU A 91 5.92 18.95 7.86
CA GLU A 91 5.45 19.93 6.86
C GLU A 91 5.37 21.34 7.47
N SER A 92 4.74 21.48 8.65
CA SER A 92 4.64 22.76 9.34
C SER A 92 6.03 23.32 9.69
N TRP A 93 6.94 22.49 10.17
CA TRP A 93 8.31 22.88 10.45
C TRP A 93 9.05 23.35 9.19
N ALA A 94 8.98 22.58 8.11
CA ALA A 94 9.64 22.91 6.85
C ALA A 94 9.12 24.25 6.29
N LEU A 95 7.81 24.47 6.36
CA LEU A 95 7.17 25.72 5.95
C LEU A 95 7.63 26.92 6.80
N SER A 96 7.73 26.75 8.12
CA SER A 96 8.24 27.81 9.01
C SER A 96 9.69 28.16 8.71
N ILE A 97 10.57 27.16 8.52
CA ILE A 97 11.97 27.40 8.12
C ILE A 97 12.03 28.12 6.78
N PHE A 98 11.21 27.71 5.81
CA PHE A 98 11.21 28.28 4.48
C PHE A 98 10.92 29.80 4.50
N TYR A 99 9.83 30.24 5.15
CA TYR A 99 9.53 31.68 5.24
C TYR A 99 10.50 32.46 6.13
N GLN A 100 11.00 31.85 7.21
CA GLN A 100 12.00 32.49 8.05
C GLN A 100 13.31 32.72 7.28
N SER A 101 13.73 31.75 6.47
CA SER A 101 14.95 31.85 5.66
C SER A 101 14.80 32.81 4.48
N ASN A 102 13.55 33.08 4.06
CA ASN A 102 13.21 34.01 3.00
C ASN A 102 12.81 35.42 3.52
N ASP A 103 13.20 35.75 4.76
CA ASP A 103 12.92 37.03 5.43
C ASP A 103 11.43 37.44 5.42
N PHE A 104 10.52 36.45 5.44
CA PHE A 104 9.07 36.64 5.37
C PHE A 104 8.57 37.37 4.10
N THR A 105 9.32 37.28 3.00
CA THR A 105 8.87 37.83 1.71
C THR A 105 7.88 36.90 1.00
N LEU A 106 6.98 37.49 0.20
CA LEU A 106 5.96 36.77 -0.57
C LEU A 106 6.61 36.10 -1.78
N VAL A 107 6.38 34.80 -1.96
CA VAL A 107 7.02 33.98 -3.00
C VAL A 107 6.10 33.69 -4.20
N TRP A 108 4.80 33.84 -4.01
CA TRP A 108 3.78 33.56 -5.02
C TRP A 108 3.15 34.83 -5.60
N MET A 109 3.65 36.00 -5.23
CA MET A 109 3.17 37.30 -5.70
C MET A 109 4.15 37.95 -6.66
N ASP A 110 3.63 38.59 -7.69
CA ASP A 110 4.32 39.55 -8.54
C ASP A 110 3.70 40.94 -8.27
N GLY A 111 4.39 41.70 -7.41
CA GLY A 111 3.87 42.94 -6.84
C GLY A 111 2.57 42.72 -6.05
N THR A 112 1.45 43.24 -6.57
CA THR A 112 0.13 43.16 -5.94
C THR A 112 -0.75 42.06 -6.51
N THR A 113 -0.25 41.25 -7.45
CA THR A 113 -1.02 40.22 -8.13
C THR A 113 -0.38 38.84 -7.98
N PRO A 114 -1.14 37.73 -8.10
CA PRO A 114 -0.54 36.40 -8.12
C PRO A 114 0.42 36.24 -9.30
N SER A 115 1.60 35.69 -9.05
CA SER A 115 2.60 35.37 -10.09
C SER A 115 2.12 34.30 -11.07
N ALA A 116 2.83 34.12 -12.20
CA ALA A 116 2.55 33.02 -13.13
C ALA A 116 2.68 31.65 -12.46
N ALA A 117 3.72 31.46 -11.64
CA ALA A 117 3.96 30.27 -10.83
C ALA A 117 2.79 29.96 -9.89
N ALA A 118 2.21 30.99 -9.26
CA ALA A 118 1.05 30.82 -8.38
C ALA A 118 -0.19 30.32 -9.14
N ARG A 119 -0.45 30.89 -10.32
CA ARG A 119 -1.59 30.47 -11.16
C ARG A 119 -1.41 29.05 -11.69
N ASP A 120 -0.18 28.68 -12.04
CA ASP A 120 0.19 27.32 -12.47
C ASP A 120 -0.10 26.28 -11.37
N LEU A 121 0.36 26.53 -10.15
CA LEU A 121 0.04 25.70 -8.97
C LEU A 121 -1.47 25.60 -8.72
N VAL A 122 -2.19 26.73 -8.79
CA VAL A 122 -3.65 26.74 -8.63
C VAL A 122 -4.34 25.87 -9.68
N GLY A 123 -3.81 25.80 -10.91
CA GLY A 123 -4.32 24.90 -11.96
C GLY A 123 -4.30 23.43 -11.51
N VAL A 124 -3.18 22.96 -10.99
CA VAL A 124 -3.02 21.58 -10.48
C VAL A 124 -3.92 21.31 -9.28
N LEU A 125 -4.02 22.27 -8.35
CA LEU A 125 -4.87 22.15 -7.16
C LEU A 125 -6.37 22.06 -7.52
N LYS A 126 -6.81 22.79 -8.55
CA LYS A 126 -8.17 22.69 -9.09
C LYS A 126 -8.42 21.33 -9.75
N ASP A 127 -7.45 20.81 -10.50
CA ASP A 127 -7.55 19.50 -11.17
C ASP A 127 -7.32 18.30 -10.23
N ALA A 128 -7.07 18.50 -8.93
CA ALA A 128 -6.83 17.42 -7.98
C ALA A 128 -7.95 16.36 -7.98
N GLY A 129 -9.18 16.75 -8.31
CA GLY A 129 -10.32 15.84 -8.50
C GLY A 129 -10.09 14.78 -9.57
N SER A 130 -9.35 15.07 -10.65
CA SER A 130 -9.02 14.11 -11.71
C SER A 130 -8.15 12.95 -11.20
N HIS A 131 -7.39 13.20 -10.12
CA HIS A 131 -6.60 12.19 -9.40
C HIS A 131 -7.39 11.49 -8.29
N ALA A 132 -8.71 11.67 -8.21
CA ALA A 132 -9.53 11.21 -7.10
C ALA A 132 -9.05 11.73 -5.73
N LEU A 133 -8.37 12.88 -5.70
CA LEU A 133 -8.12 13.63 -4.47
C LEU A 133 -9.32 14.55 -4.20
N ARG A 134 -9.52 14.91 -2.93
CA ARG A 134 -10.62 15.80 -2.54
C ARG A 134 -10.21 17.25 -2.83
N ALA A 135 -10.75 17.84 -3.90
CA ALA A 135 -10.46 19.24 -4.27
C ALA A 135 -10.73 20.24 -3.13
N GLY A 136 -11.71 19.95 -2.26
CA GLY A 136 -12.01 20.74 -1.07
C GLY A 136 -10.85 20.86 -0.06
N ASP A 137 -9.87 19.95 -0.08
CA ASP A 137 -8.67 20.03 0.77
C ASP A 137 -7.77 21.22 0.35
N TYR A 138 -7.93 21.74 -0.87
CA TYR A 138 -7.11 22.81 -1.44
C TYR A 138 -7.90 24.10 -1.74
N ALA A 139 -9.22 24.08 -1.56
CA ALA A 139 -10.12 25.15 -1.97
C ALA A 139 -9.79 26.51 -1.34
N VAL A 140 -9.35 26.54 -0.08
CA VAL A 140 -8.98 27.80 0.61
C VAL A 140 -7.85 28.52 -0.13
N ALA A 141 -6.83 27.79 -0.59
CA ALA A 141 -5.72 28.36 -1.34
C ALA A 141 -6.13 28.81 -2.74
N VAL A 142 -6.96 28.01 -3.42
CA VAL A 142 -7.50 28.33 -4.73
C VAL A 142 -8.33 29.62 -4.69
N ASP A 143 -9.22 29.72 -3.70
CA ASP A 143 -10.08 30.87 -3.48
C ASP A 143 -9.30 32.12 -3.06
N SER A 144 -8.34 31.98 -2.15
CA SER A 144 -7.56 33.12 -1.65
C SER A 144 -6.72 33.73 -2.77
N ILE A 145 -6.03 32.91 -3.57
CA ILE A 145 -5.28 33.37 -4.74
C ILE A 145 -6.21 34.01 -5.78
N GLY A 146 -7.39 33.44 -6.01
CA GLY A 146 -8.37 33.99 -6.95
C GLY A 146 -8.97 35.34 -6.53
N ARG A 147 -8.92 35.69 -5.23
CA ARG A 147 -9.42 36.97 -4.70
C ARG A 147 -8.33 38.04 -4.56
N VAL A 148 -7.05 37.67 -4.65
CA VAL A 148 -5.95 38.64 -4.57
C VAL A 148 -5.87 39.47 -5.85
N GLY A 149 -5.81 40.79 -5.69
CA GLY A 149 -5.62 41.74 -6.78
C GLY A 149 -5.03 43.07 -6.31
N PRO A 150 -4.98 44.09 -7.19
CA PRO A 150 -4.30 45.36 -6.91
C PRO A 150 -4.79 46.11 -5.66
N THR A 151 -6.03 45.87 -5.24
CA THR A 151 -6.66 46.50 -4.07
C THR A 151 -6.55 45.69 -2.78
N SER A 152 -6.03 44.45 -2.83
CA SER A 152 -5.88 43.60 -1.65
C SER A 152 -4.84 44.19 -0.69
N THR A 153 -5.06 44.03 0.62
CA THR A 153 -4.08 44.47 1.61
C THR A 153 -2.82 43.59 1.58
N LEU A 154 -1.71 44.07 2.16
CA LEU A 154 -0.50 43.25 2.31
C LEU A 154 -0.77 41.98 3.15
N ALA A 155 -1.64 42.08 4.15
CA ALA A 155 -2.06 40.94 4.97
C ALA A 155 -2.85 39.91 4.15
N ASP A 156 -3.76 40.34 3.28
CA ASP A 156 -4.50 39.43 2.40
C ASP A 156 -3.56 38.67 1.45
N ARG A 157 -2.58 39.37 0.88
CA ARG A 157 -1.57 38.76 0.02
C ARG A 157 -0.71 37.76 0.79
N ALA A 158 -0.26 38.11 1.99
CA ALA A 158 0.51 37.21 2.85
C ALA A 158 -0.26 35.95 3.25
N ALA A 159 -1.54 36.10 3.59
CA ALA A 159 -2.41 34.97 3.91
C ALA A 159 -2.60 34.04 2.69
N ALA A 160 -2.83 34.60 1.50
CA ALA A 160 -2.96 33.83 0.27
C ALA A 160 -1.66 33.10 -0.12
N ASP A 161 -0.51 33.78 0.02
CA ASP A 161 0.81 33.23 -0.25
C ASP A 161 1.10 32.00 0.65
N VAL A 162 0.90 32.14 1.95
CA VAL A 162 1.07 31.02 2.90
C VAL A 162 0.05 29.90 2.65
N ALA A 163 -1.21 30.25 2.32
CA ALA A 163 -2.23 29.26 2.00
C ALA A 163 -1.84 28.41 0.77
N LEU A 164 -1.28 29.02 -0.26
CA LEU A 164 -0.80 28.30 -1.45
C LEU A 164 0.38 27.38 -1.12
N SER A 165 1.36 27.86 -0.34
CA SER A 165 2.48 27.02 0.13
C SER A 165 2.01 25.82 0.95
N LYS A 166 1.02 26.02 1.85
CA LYS A 166 0.42 24.93 2.63
C LYS A 166 -0.30 23.93 1.73
N ALA A 167 -1.10 24.41 0.78
CA ALA A 167 -1.84 23.54 -0.14
C ALA A 167 -0.91 22.74 -1.05
N ALA A 168 0.19 23.34 -1.53
CA ALA A 168 1.22 22.65 -2.31
C ALA A 168 1.90 21.53 -1.51
N LEU A 169 2.29 21.77 -0.25
CA LEU A 169 2.84 20.73 0.63
C LEU A 169 1.83 19.61 0.90
N LEU A 170 0.57 19.98 1.18
CA LEU A 170 -0.50 19.03 1.43
C LEU A 170 -0.75 18.15 0.20
N TYR A 171 -0.85 18.76 -0.99
CA TYR A 171 -0.98 18.06 -2.25
C TYR A 171 0.22 17.14 -2.48
N ALA A 172 1.44 17.62 -2.28
CA ALA A 172 2.66 16.83 -2.46
C ALA A 172 2.64 15.55 -1.64
N ARG A 173 2.24 15.61 -0.35
CA ARG A 173 2.02 14.40 0.47
C ARG A 173 0.89 13.55 -0.07
N HIS A 174 -0.26 14.15 -0.39
CA HIS A 174 -1.42 13.42 -0.89
C HIS A 174 -1.15 12.69 -2.20
N ALA A 175 -0.38 13.29 -3.13
CA ALA A 175 -0.02 12.73 -4.41
C ALA A 175 1.00 11.59 -4.28
N SER A 176 2.05 11.80 -3.46
CA SER A 176 3.17 10.85 -3.31
C SER A 176 2.91 9.69 -2.35
N ALA A 177 2.13 9.92 -1.27
CA ALA A 177 1.96 8.96 -0.18
C ALA A 177 0.48 8.64 0.15
N GLY A 178 -0.47 9.34 -0.48
CA GLY A 178 -1.89 9.20 -0.22
C GLY A 178 -2.44 10.13 0.87
N ARG A 179 -3.77 10.21 0.93
CA ARG A 179 -4.52 11.03 1.90
C ARG A 179 -4.58 10.38 3.29
N VAL A 180 -4.51 9.05 3.35
CA VAL A 180 -4.71 8.29 4.60
C VAL A 180 -3.56 7.34 4.90
N ASN A 181 -3.29 7.12 6.19
CA ASN A 181 -2.27 6.16 6.62
C ASN A 181 -2.78 4.71 6.45
N PRO A 182 -2.14 3.85 5.62
CA PRO A 182 -2.62 2.50 5.33
C PRO A 182 -2.77 1.62 6.58
N ARG A 183 -1.89 1.78 7.58
CA ARG A 183 -1.89 1.00 8.83
C ARG A 183 -3.09 1.30 9.73
N LYS A 184 -3.69 2.49 9.60
CA LYS A 184 -4.90 2.88 10.35
C LYS A 184 -6.19 2.33 9.72
N ILE A 185 -6.15 1.93 8.45
CA ILE A 185 -7.33 1.39 7.74
C ILE A 185 -7.65 -0.03 8.20
N THR A 186 -6.62 -0.87 8.33
CA THR A 186 -6.76 -2.24 8.83
C THR A 186 -5.42 -2.75 9.34
N ARG A 187 -5.44 -3.57 10.40
CA ARG A 187 -4.24 -4.24 10.94
C ARG A 187 -3.51 -5.12 9.93
N ASN A 188 -4.18 -5.48 8.83
CA ASN A 188 -3.62 -6.32 7.78
C ASN A 188 -2.88 -5.48 6.72
N ASN A 189 -2.69 -4.18 6.92
CA ASN A 189 -1.84 -3.35 6.07
C ASN A 189 -0.61 -2.94 6.88
N THR A 190 0.57 -3.25 6.36
CA THR A 190 1.85 -2.83 6.93
C THR A 190 2.71 -2.26 5.83
N ILE A 191 2.14 -1.28 5.14
CA ILE A 191 2.74 -0.50 4.08
C ILE A 191 3.08 0.85 4.68
N ASP A 192 4.30 1.33 4.40
CA ASP A 192 4.77 2.66 4.79
C ASP A 192 5.03 3.47 3.52
N PRO A 193 4.06 4.30 3.09
CA PRO A 193 4.21 5.13 1.91
C PRO A 193 5.37 6.13 2.08
N VAL A 194 6.08 6.41 0.98
CA VAL A 194 7.17 7.39 0.96
C VAL A 194 6.59 8.74 0.53
N ALA A 195 6.46 9.67 1.47
CA ALA A 195 6.01 11.02 1.17
C ALA A 195 7.15 11.87 0.61
N ALA A 196 6.82 12.78 -0.31
CA ALA A 196 7.72 13.82 -0.77
C ALA A 196 8.31 14.62 0.41
N ASP A 197 9.59 14.94 0.34
CA ASP A 197 10.22 15.74 1.39
C ASP A 197 9.72 17.20 1.31
N PRO A 198 9.14 17.75 2.39
CA PRO A 198 8.49 19.07 2.31
C PRO A 198 9.48 20.21 2.06
N ALA A 199 10.70 20.15 2.60
CA ALA A 199 11.69 21.20 2.38
C ALA A 199 12.21 21.17 0.94
N ALA A 200 12.55 19.98 0.43
CA ALA A 200 12.95 19.81 -0.96
C ALA A 200 11.83 20.20 -1.93
N THR A 201 10.57 19.87 -1.59
CA THR A 201 9.40 20.23 -2.39
C THR A 201 9.27 21.75 -2.51
N LEU A 202 9.27 22.50 -1.40
CA LEU A 202 9.17 23.97 -1.45
C LEU A 202 10.30 24.60 -2.25
N ALA A 203 11.55 24.17 -2.01
CA ALA A 203 12.71 24.68 -2.73
C ALA A 203 12.61 24.44 -4.25
N ALA A 204 12.16 23.25 -4.65
CA ALA A 204 11.97 22.90 -6.06
C ALA A 204 10.86 23.72 -6.72
N LEU A 205 9.71 23.89 -6.06
CA LEU A 205 8.58 24.64 -6.62
C LEU A 205 8.93 26.11 -6.84
N VAL A 206 9.61 26.76 -5.90
CA VAL A 206 9.95 28.19 -6.01
C VAL A 206 10.99 28.45 -7.10
N SER A 207 11.86 27.47 -7.35
CA SER A 207 12.92 27.59 -8.37
C SER A 207 12.46 27.21 -9.77
N ALA A 208 11.27 26.61 -9.92
CA ALA A 208 10.78 26.10 -11.18
C ALA A 208 10.04 27.17 -11.98
N GLU A 209 10.24 27.18 -13.30
CA GLU A 209 9.43 27.98 -14.21
C GLU A 209 7.97 27.47 -14.28
N LYS A 210 7.81 26.14 -14.17
CA LYS A 210 6.51 25.43 -14.18
C LYS A 210 6.36 24.55 -12.93
N PRO A 211 6.11 25.15 -11.75
CA PRO A 211 5.95 24.39 -10.50
C PRO A 211 4.77 23.42 -10.52
N GLY A 212 3.74 23.69 -11.32
CA GLY A 212 2.60 22.80 -11.52
C GLY A 212 3.02 21.44 -12.08
N ASP A 213 3.88 21.42 -13.12
CA ASP A 213 4.38 20.17 -13.71
C ASP A 213 5.13 19.31 -12.68
N LEU A 214 5.93 19.95 -11.82
CA LEU A 214 6.64 19.26 -10.73
C LEU A 214 5.68 18.68 -9.69
N LEU A 215 4.64 19.44 -9.33
CA LEU A 215 3.66 19.02 -8.34
C LEU A 215 2.80 17.86 -8.87
N GLU A 216 2.37 17.93 -10.13
CA GLU A 216 1.62 16.88 -10.83
C GLU A 216 2.44 15.59 -10.97
N ALA A 217 3.75 15.72 -11.22
CA ALA A 217 4.67 14.59 -11.34
C ALA A 217 4.81 13.76 -10.05
N LEU A 218 4.43 14.30 -8.89
CA LEU A 218 4.41 13.55 -7.62
C LEU A 218 3.30 12.51 -7.54
N ASN A 219 2.30 12.55 -8.42
CA ASN A 219 1.33 11.45 -8.52
C ASN A 219 2.02 10.20 -9.10
N PRO A 220 1.53 8.98 -8.82
CA PRO A 220 2.12 7.77 -9.37
C PRO A 220 2.19 7.82 -10.91
N GLN A 221 3.40 7.66 -11.45
CA GLN A 221 3.65 7.76 -12.89
C GLN A 221 3.45 6.45 -13.67
N SER A 222 3.08 5.36 -12.98
CA SER A 222 2.95 4.04 -13.58
C SER A 222 1.81 3.98 -14.62
N GLY A 223 2.02 3.22 -15.69
CA GLY A 223 1.01 3.06 -16.75
C GLY A 223 -0.34 2.56 -16.23
N ASP A 224 -0.34 1.67 -15.22
CA ASP A 224 -1.57 1.18 -14.61
C ASP A 224 -2.31 2.27 -13.81
N TYR A 225 -1.61 3.25 -13.23
CA TYR A 225 -2.25 4.39 -12.58
C TYR A 225 -2.89 5.33 -13.60
N LYS A 226 -2.22 5.59 -14.73
CA LYS A 226 -2.76 6.43 -15.81
C LYS A 226 -4.07 5.86 -16.37
N VAL A 227 -4.13 4.55 -16.64
CA VAL A 227 -5.36 3.87 -17.08
C VAL A 227 -6.49 3.99 -16.03
N LEU A 228 -6.17 3.87 -14.74
CA LEU A 228 -7.16 4.06 -13.67
C LEU A 228 -7.67 5.50 -13.62
N ARG A 229 -6.79 6.50 -13.78
CA ARG A 229 -7.14 7.92 -13.82
C ARG A 229 -8.05 8.23 -15.00
N GLU A 230 -7.70 7.78 -16.21
CA GLU A 230 -8.50 7.97 -17.42
C GLU A 230 -9.90 7.35 -17.27
N ALA A 231 -9.99 6.13 -16.75
CA ALA A 231 -11.28 5.48 -16.48
C ALA A 231 -12.09 6.23 -15.42
N TYR A 232 -11.43 6.83 -14.42
CA TYR A 232 -12.08 7.62 -13.39
C TYR A 232 -12.65 8.92 -13.97
N ILE A 233 -11.86 9.67 -14.74
CA ILE A 233 -12.27 10.90 -15.43
C ILE A 233 -13.43 10.61 -16.40
N ALA A 234 -13.34 9.54 -17.19
CA ALA A 234 -14.41 9.16 -18.11
C ALA A 234 -15.73 8.88 -17.38
N LEU A 235 -15.67 8.24 -16.21
CA LEU A 235 -16.86 8.02 -15.39
C LEU A 235 -17.39 9.30 -14.74
N LEU A 236 -16.52 10.26 -14.40
CA LEU A 236 -16.94 11.59 -13.95
C LEU A 236 -17.68 12.34 -15.06
N ALA A 237 -17.13 12.34 -16.28
CA ALA A 237 -17.68 13.07 -17.42
C ALA A 237 -19.08 12.60 -17.86
N ILE A 238 -19.38 11.30 -17.67
CA ILE A 238 -20.71 10.74 -17.98
C ILE A 238 -21.77 11.17 -16.95
N GLY A 239 -21.37 11.86 -15.86
CA GLY A 239 -22.29 12.45 -14.88
C GLY A 239 -23.11 11.45 -14.07
N GLY A 240 -22.81 10.15 -14.18
CA GLY A 240 -23.68 9.09 -13.70
C GLY A 240 -25.00 9.07 -14.46
N GLY A 241 -25.12 8.16 -15.44
CA GLY A 241 -26.42 7.88 -16.07
C GLY A 241 -27.48 7.46 -15.05
N PRO A 242 -28.75 7.32 -15.46
CA PRO A 242 -29.83 6.94 -14.56
C PRO A 242 -29.44 5.72 -13.71
N GLU A 243 -29.79 5.77 -12.42
CA GLU A 243 -29.50 4.67 -11.50
C GLU A 243 -29.98 3.35 -12.12
N PRO A 244 -29.09 2.36 -12.21
CA PRO A 244 -29.41 1.14 -12.93
C PRO A 244 -30.54 0.37 -12.26
N THR A 245 -31.29 -0.40 -13.04
CA THR A 245 -32.28 -1.31 -12.47
C THR A 245 -31.60 -2.29 -11.51
N VAL A 246 -31.94 -2.19 -10.22
CA VAL A 246 -31.42 -3.09 -9.20
C VAL A 246 -32.20 -4.40 -9.22
N VAL A 247 -31.49 -5.51 -9.41
CA VAL A 247 -32.07 -6.85 -9.27
C VAL A 247 -32.14 -7.20 -7.78
N PRO A 248 -33.33 -7.43 -7.18
CA PRO A 248 -33.44 -7.66 -5.75
C PRO A 248 -32.67 -8.91 -5.28
N LYS A 249 -32.17 -8.87 -4.03
CA LYS A 249 -31.52 -10.01 -3.39
C LYS A 249 -32.49 -11.18 -3.19
N GLY A 250 -31.95 -12.40 -3.16
CA GLY A 250 -32.74 -13.61 -2.87
C GLY A 250 -32.01 -14.88 -3.27
N ARG A 251 -32.76 -15.99 -3.37
CA ARG A 251 -32.23 -17.30 -3.78
C ARG A 251 -31.58 -17.22 -5.17
N THR A 252 -30.64 -18.12 -5.44
CA THR A 252 -30.00 -18.27 -6.75
C THR A 252 -31.03 -18.52 -7.85
N LEU A 253 -30.94 -17.78 -8.96
CA LEU A 253 -31.79 -18.01 -10.14
C LEU A 253 -31.07 -18.94 -11.13
N LYS A 254 -31.83 -19.87 -11.71
CA LYS A 254 -31.36 -20.86 -12.68
C LYS A 254 -32.39 -21.00 -13.80
N GLN A 255 -31.96 -21.51 -14.93
CA GLN A 255 -32.84 -21.81 -16.06
C GLN A 255 -34.04 -22.67 -15.63
N GLY A 256 -35.22 -22.34 -16.16
CA GLY A 256 -36.50 -22.98 -15.87
C GLY A 256 -37.23 -22.45 -14.62
N MET A 257 -36.59 -21.61 -13.79
CA MET A 257 -37.25 -21.06 -12.60
C MET A 257 -38.26 -19.96 -12.95
N LYS A 258 -39.31 -19.84 -12.12
CA LYS A 258 -40.22 -18.69 -12.08
C LYS A 258 -39.92 -17.83 -10.85
N ASP A 259 -39.70 -16.54 -11.04
CA ASP A 259 -39.36 -15.60 -9.96
C ASP A 259 -39.65 -14.16 -10.40
N ALA A 260 -40.29 -13.36 -9.54
CA ALA A 260 -40.63 -11.96 -9.86
C ALA A 260 -39.39 -11.10 -10.17
N ARG A 261 -38.22 -11.46 -9.64
CA ARG A 261 -36.96 -10.74 -9.87
C ARG A 261 -36.45 -10.85 -11.30
N ILE A 262 -36.97 -11.80 -12.10
CA ILE A 262 -36.52 -12.02 -13.47
C ILE A 262 -36.85 -10.84 -14.39
N VAL A 263 -37.94 -10.13 -14.14
CA VAL A 263 -38.29 -8.89 -14.87
C VAL A 263 -37.19 -7.83 -14.68
N ALA A 264 -36.77 -7.59 -13.43
CA ALA A 264 -35.67 -6.68 -13.13
C ALA A 264 -34.34 -7.16 -13.73
N LEU A 265 -34.08 -8.47 -13.73
CA LEU A 265 -32.88 -9.05 -14.34
C LEU A 265 -32.83 -8.81 -15.84
N ARG A 266 -33.94 -8.99 -16.57
CA ARG A 266 -34.03 -8.71 -18.01
C ARG A 266 -33.77 -7.25 -18.30
N LYS A 267 -34.48 -6.35 -17.61
CA LYS A 267 -34.28 -4.90 -17.75
C LYS A 267 -32.82 -4.52 -17.49
N ARG A 268 -32.20 -5.10 -16.47
CA ARG A 268 -30.78 -4.87 -16.18
C ARG A 268 -29.84 -5.39 -17.26
N LEU A 269 -30.14 -6.54 -17.88
CA LEU A 269 -29.34 -7.07 -18.98
C LEU A 269 -29.48 -6.24 -20.26
N VAL A 270 -30.65 -5.63 -20.49
CA VAL A 270 -30.85 -4.64 -21.56
C VAL A 270 -29.99 -3.39 -21.31
N GLU A 271 -30.02 -2.83 -20.10
CA GLU A 271 -29.19 -1.68 -19.73
C GLU A 271 -27.67 -1.95 -19.88
N THR A 272 -27.26 -3.19 -19.62
CA THR A 272 -25.85 -3.62 -19.76
C THR A 272 -25.49 -4.05 -21.19
N LYS A 273 -26.46 -3.99 -22.12
CA LYS A 273 -26.35 -4.40 -23.52
C LYS A 273 -25.97 -5.86 -23.71
N ASP A 274 -26.34 -6.70 -22.74
CA ASP A 274 -26.11 -8.15 -22.73
C ASP A 274 -27.40 -8.92 -23.10
N LEU A 275 -28.54 -8.22 -23.27
CA LEU A 275 -29.81 -8.72 -23.81
C LEU A 275 -30.44 -7.65 -24.72
N ASP A 276 -30.96 -8.04 -25.89
CA ASP A 276 -31.71 -7.12 -26.75
C ASP A 276 -33.07 -6.77 -26.11
N ALA A 277 -33.47 -5.50 -26.17
CA ALA A 277 -34.75 -5.03 -25.68
C ALA A 277 -35.93 -5.77 -26.33
N ALA A 278 -35.85 -6.10 -27.62
CA ALA A 278 -36.88 -6.88 -28.33
C ALA A 278 -37.00 -8.33 -27.80
N GLN A 279 -35.96 -8.82 -27.13
CA GLN A 279 -35.87 -10.18 -26.55
C GLN A 279 -36.06 -10.18 -25.02
N ALA A 280 -36.50 -9.06 -24.45
CA ALA A 280 -36.68 -8.87 -23.02
C ALA A 280 -38.16 -8.70 -22.65
N PRO A 281 -39.02 -9.72 -22.83
CA PRO A 281 -40.43 -9.63 -22.42
C PRO A 281 -40.54 -9.46 -20.90
N ASP A 282 -41.65 -8.88 -20.44
CA ASP A 282 -42.03 -8.80 -19.02
C ASP A 282 -42.48 -10.17 -18.46
N SER A 283 -41.65 -11.19 -18.65
CA SER A 283 -41.84 -12.56 -18.20
C SER A 283 -41.11 -12.80 -16.88
N THR A 284 -41.75 -13.57 -16.00
CA THR A 284 -41.14 -14.03 -14.74
C THR A 284 -40.44 -15.38 -14.89
N VAL A 285 -40.29 -15.91 -16.11
CA VAL A 285 -39.66 -17.20 -16.40
C VAL A 285 -38.20 -17.00 -16.82
N TYR A 286 -37.30 -17.80 -16.26
CA TYR A 286 -35.89 -17.87 -16.65
C TYR A 286 -35.74 -18.80 -17.86
N ASP A 287 -36.04 -18.29 -19.03
CA ASP A 287 -35.99 -19.03 -20.30
C ASP A 287 -34.57 -19.18 -20.85
N GLU A 288 -34.47 -19.83 -22.01
CA GLU A 288 -33.21 -20.08 -22.72
C GLU A 288 -32.53 -18.79 -23.19
N THR A 289 -33.31 -17.82 -23.68
CA THR A 289 -32.80 -16.49 -24.08
C THR A 289 -32.13 -15.77 -22.91
N LEU A 290 -32.79 -15.73 -21.75
CA LEU A 290 -32.21 -15.13 -20.55
C LEU A 290 -30.98 -15.88 -20.05
N PHE A 291 -31.00 -17.21 -20.14
CA PHE A 291 -29.84 -18.04 -19.81
C PHE A 291 -28.61 -17.71 -20.67
N ALA A 292 -28.80 -17.58 -21.98
CA ALA A 292 -27.73 -17.17 -22.89
C ALA A 292 -27.20 -15.76 -22.57
N ALA A 293 -28.10 -14.80 -22.31
CA ALA A 293 -27.73 -13.43 -21.94
C ALA A 293 -26.94 -13.36 -20.63
N VAL A 294 -27.35 -14.12 -19.60
CA VAL A 294 -26.60 -14.18 -18.33
C VAL A 294 -25.23 -14.82 -18.53
N LYS A 295 -25.11 -15.86 -19.36
CA LYS A 295 -23.81 -16.45 -19.70
C LYS A 295 -22.88 -15.44 -20.39
N ALA A 296 -23.42 -14.67 -21.34
CA ALA A 296 -22.66 -13.63 -22.03
C ALA A 296 -22.19 -12.54 -21.06
N PHE A 297 -23.10 -12.04 -20.20
CA PHE A 297 -22.75 -11.10 -19.12
C PHE A 297 -21.67 -11.66 -18.20
N GLN A 298 -21.79 -12.91 -17.76
CA GLN A 298 -20.81 -13.55 -16.89
C GLN A 298 -19.43 -13.65 -17.54
N ALA A 299 -19.36 -14.08 -18.80
CA ALA A 299 -18.11 -14.16 -19.54
C ALA A 299 -17.44 -12.78 -19.64
N LYS A 300 -18.21 -11.76 -20.01
CA LYS A 300 -17.76 -10.35 -20.08
C LYS A 300 -17.30 -9.79 -18.74
N LYS A 301 -17.83 -10.29 -17.62
CA LYS A 301 -17.42 -9.89 -16.25
C LYS A 301 -16.33 -10.79 -15.65
N GLY A 302 -15.80 -11.76 -16.40
CA GLY A 302 -14.82 -12.72 -15.88
C GLY A 302 -15.36 -13.64 -14.78
N LEU A 303 -16.68 -13.85 -14.77
CA LEU A 303 -17.38 -14.79 -13.88
C LEU A 303 -17.55 -16.15 -14.57
N PRO A 304 -17.79 -17.25 -13.83
CA PRO A 304 -18.18 -18.52 -14.42
C PRO A 304 -19.41 -18.35 -15.31
N SER A 305 -19.28 -18.61 -16.60
CA SER A 305 -20.36 -18.49 -17.61
C SER A 305 -21.29 -19.70 -17.56
N GLU A 306 -21.87 -19.95 -16.39
CA GLU A 306 -22.76 -21.10 -16.12
C GLU A 306 -24.23 -20.75 -16.31
N GLY A 307 -24.56 -19.48 -16.53
CA GLY A 307 -25.94 -18.99 -16.67
C GLY A 307 -26.71 -19.04 -15.35
N ILE A 308 -26.01 -19.14 -14.22
CA ILE A 308 -26.56 -19.18 -12.87
C ILE A 308 -26.39 -17.80 -12.21
N VAL A 309 -27.48 -17.15 -11.81
CA VAL A 309 -27.42 -15.89 -11.07
C VAL A 309 -27.31 -16.17 -9.57
N GLY A 310 -26.09 -16.49 -9.15
CA GLY A 310 -25.70 -16.56 -7.73
C GLY A 310 -25.33 -15.19 -7.15
N PRO A 311 -24.90 -15.13 -5.88
CA PRO A 311 -24.54 -13.88 -5.21
C PRO A 311 -23.48 -13.04 -5.93
N MET A 312 -22.48 -13.68 -6.57
CA MET A 312 -21.43 -12.97 -7.33
C MET A 312 -21.98 -12.32 -8.61
N THR A 313 -22.73 -13.08 -9.41
CA THR A 313 -23.40 -12.55 -10.61
C THR A 313 -24.34 -11.40 -10.25
N LEU A 314 -25.13 -11.56 -9.18
CA LEU A 314 -26.05 -10.53 -8.71
C LEU A 314 -25.32 -9.26 -8.26
N ALA A 315 -24.20 -9.38 -7.54
CA ALA A 315 -23.38 -8.24 -7.14
C ALA A 315 -22.79 -7.51 -8.36
N ALA A 316 -22.31 -8.26 -9.36
CA ALA A 316 -21.79 -7.67 -10.59
C ALA A 316 -22.87 -6.96 -11.42
N LEU A 317 -24.09 -7.51 -11.48
CA LEU A 317 -25.24 -6.89 -12.14
C LEU A 317 -25.58 -5.56 -11.47
N ASN A 318 -25.66 -5.54 -10.14
CA ASN A 318 -26.13 -4.36 -9.40
C ASN A 318 -25.05 -3.28 -9.18
N GLN A 319 -23.86 -3.42 -9.78
CA GLN A 319 -22.81 -2.41 -9.65
C GLN A 319 -23.18 -1.11 -10.40
N THR A 320 -23.15 0.02 -9.69
CA THR A 320 -23.42 1.35 -10.25
C THR A 320 -22.15 2.06 -10.75
N SER A 321 -22.32 3.16 -11.50
CA SER A 321 -21.18 4.04 -11.86
C SER A 321 -20.52 4.63 -10.61
N GLY A 322 -21.32 4.98 -9.60
CA GLY A 322 -20.81 5.44 -8.31
C GLY A 322 -19.96 4.40 -7.59
N ASP A 323 -20.37 3.12 -7.61
CA ASP A 323 -19.56 2.02 -7.07
C ASP A 323 -18.24 1.85 -7.81
N ARG A 324 -18.24 2.04 -9.14
CA ARG A 324 -17.01 1.98 -9.95
C ARG A 324 -16.10 3.17 -9.67
N LEU A 325 -16.64 4.38 -9.56
CA LEU A 325 -15.88 5.57 -9.16
C LEU A 325 -15.21 5.36 -7.79
N LYS A 326 -15.97 4.89 -6.79
CA LYS A 326 -15.41 4.53 -5.47
C LYS A 326 -14.30 3.51 -5.60
N LYS A 327 -14.52 2.45 -6.38
CA LYS A 327 -13.54 1.37 -6.60
C LYS A 327 -12.28 1.86 -7.32
N LEU A 328 -12.40 2.76 -8.29
CA LEU A 328 -11.24 3.37 -8.94
C LEU A 328 -10.47 4.27 -7.97
N ALA A 329 -11.17 5.19 -7.29
CA ALA A 329 -10.57 6.11 -6.32
C ALA A 329 -9.79 5.37 -5.21
N VAL A 330 -10.37 4.34 -4.60
CA VAL A 330 -9.66 3.54 -3.57
C VAL A 330 -8.45 2.78 -4.13
N ASN A 331 -8.46 2.39 -5.42
CA ASN A 331 -7.31 1.70 -6.02
C ASN A 331 -6.24 2.68 -6.52
N MET A 332 -6.62 3.89 -6.96
CA MET A 332 -5.69 4.99 -7.21
C MET A 332 -4.98 5.39 -5.92
N GLU A 333 -5.71 5.49 -4.79
CA GLU A 333 -5.12 5.73 -3.48
C GLU A 333 -4.09 4.65 -3.10
N ARG A 334 -4.41 3.38 -3.33
CA ARG A 334 -3.47 2.28 -3.07
C ARG A 334 -2.18 2.37 -3.87
N ARG A 335 -2.20 2.92 -5.10
CA ARG A 335 -0.99 3.10 -5.91
C ARG A 335 -0.03 4.12 -5.32
N ARG A 336 -0.53 5.09 -4.57
CA ARG A 336 0.29 6.07 -3.84
C ARG A 336 0.98 5.47 -2.63
N TRP A 337 0.51 4.32 -2.14
CA TRP A 337 1.15 3.64 -1.03
C TRP A 337 2.33 2.77 -1.46
N ASP A 338 2.40 2.47 -2.76
CA ASP A 338 3.42 1.61 -3.31
C ASP A 338 4.65 2.43 -3.69
N PRO A 339 5.87 1.92 -3.44
CA PRO A 339 7.07 2.59 -3.88
C PRO A 339 7.11 2.67 -5.42
N GLU A 340 7.64 3.78 -5.94
CA GLU A 340 7.85 3.98 -7.38
C GLU A 340 8.91 3.02 -7.92
N ASP A 341 10.06 2.94 -7.24
CA ASP A 341 11.05 1.90 -7.50
C ASP A 341 10.63 0.59 -6.83
N ARG A 342 10.25 -0.39 -7.65
CA ARG A 342 9.83 -1.72 -7.20
C ARG A 342 10.91 -2.77 -7.48
N GLY A 343 12.13 -2.34 -7.81
CA GLY A 343 13.24 -3.18 -8.24
C GLY A 343 13.04 -3.76 -9.64
N ALA A 344 14.18 -4.12 -10.27
CA ALA A 344 14.21 -4.74 -11.58
C ALA A 344 13.65 -6.16 -11.57
N PHE A 345 13.83 -6.93 -10.47
CA PHE A 345 13.32 -8.29 -10.34
C PHE A 345 12.39 -8.42 -9.13
N ARG A 346 11.10 -8.64 -9.38
CA ARG A 346 10.05 -8.61 -8.35
C ARG A 346 8.94 -9.61 -8.59
N VAL A 347 8.30 -10.01 -7.50
CA VAL A 347 7.08 -10.82 -7.46
C VAL A 347 5.95 -9.97 -6.91
N PHE A 348 4.87 -9.92 -7.65
CA PHE A 348 3.67 -9.18 -7.27
C PHE A 348 2.51 -10.16 -7.10
N VAL A 349 1.86 -10.12 -5.95
CA VAL A 349 0.69 -10.94 -5.65
C VAL A 349 -0.50 -10.01 -5.41
N ASN A 350 -1.44 -9.99 -6.36
CA ASN A 350 -2.73 -9.34 -6.15
C ASN A 350 -3.67 -10.31 -5.43
N THR A 351 -3.82 -10.11 -4.13
CA THR A 351 -4.63 -10.98 -3.27
C THR A 351 -6.12 -10.88 -3.54
N ALA A 352 -6.62 -9.75 -4.06
CA ALA A 352 -8.02 -9.59 -4.47
C ALA A 352 -8.32 -10.28 -5.81
N ALA A 353 -7.32 -10.37 -6.71
CA ALA A 353 -7.45 -11.05 -7.99
C ALA A 353 -7.07 -12.54 -7.94
N PHE A 354 -6.49 -13.02 -6.84
CA PHE A 354 -5.96 -14.38 -6.71
C PHE A 354 -4.90 -14.72 -7.77
N ARG A 355 -4.05 -13.74 -8.09
CA ARG A 355 -3.02 -13.83 -9.14
C ARG A 355 -1.64 -13.42 -8.62
N LEU A 356 -0.63 -14.10 -9.12
CA LEU A 356 0.78 -13.80 -8.96
C LEU A 356 1.38 -13.47 -10.32
N LYS A 357 2.26 -12.48 -10.37
CA LYS A 357 3.14 -12.23 -11.52
C LYS A 357 4.57 -12.03 -11.08
N VAL A 358 5.50 -12.48 -11.92
CA VAL A 358 6.93 -12.22 -11.78
C VAL A 358 7.33 -11.25 -12.87
N VAL A 359 7.91 -10.13 -12.46
CA VAL A 359 8.38 -9.07 -13.36
C VAL A 359 9.89 -9.02 -13.28
N LYS A 360 10.55 -9.05 -14.42
CA LYS A 360 12.00 -8.87 -14.54
C LYS A 360 12.29 -7.85 -15.63
N ASP A 361 13.05 -6.80 -15.30
CA ASP A 361 13.46 -5.74 -16.22
C ASP A 361 12.29 -5.07 -16.95
N GLY A 362 11.16 -4.92 -16.24
CA GLY A 362 9.91 -4.36 -16.78
C GLY A 362 8.98 -5.38 -17.44
N GLU A 363 9.47 -6.57 -17.80
CA GLU A 363 8.71 -7.59 -18.50
C GLU A 363 8.06 -8.62 -17.55
N ILE A 364 6.83 -9.03 -17.85
CA ILE A 364 6.16 -10.11 -17.12
C ILE A 364 6.70 -11.45 -17.66
N ILE A 365 7.55 -12.12 -16.89
CA ILE A 365 8.18 -13.39 -17.29
C ILE A 365 7.42 -14.63 -16.82
N HIS A 366 6.46 -14.49 -15.90
CA HIS A 366 5.63 -15.58 -15.40
C HIS A 366 4.37 -15.05 -14.72
N THR A 367 3.25 -15.76 -14.87
CA THR A 367 2.03 -15.52 -14.10
C THR A 367 1.50 -16.82 -13.53
N ASP A 368 0.84 -16.76 -12.38
CA ASP A 368 0.26 -17.95 -11.76
C ASP A 368 -0.99 -17.63 -10.92
N ASP A 369 -1.77 -18.67 -10.62
CA ASP A 369 -2.89 -18.56 -9.69
C ASP A 369 -2.42 -18.76 -8.24
N VAL A 370 -3.05 -18.03 -7.33
CA VAL A 370 -2.82 -18.20 -5.89
C VAL A 370 -4.10 -18.47 -5.11
N ILE A 371 -3.94 -19.09 -3.93
CA ILE A 371 -4.96 -19.17 -2.88
C ILE A 371 -4.50 -18.28 -1.73
N VAL A 372 -5.39 -17.45 -1.22
CA VAL A 372 -5.11 -16.47 -0.15
C VAL A 372 -5.97 -16.74 1.08
N GLY A 373 -5.76 -15.94 2.11
CA GLY A 373 -6.48 -16.02 3.38
C GLY A 373 -8.00 -15.92 3.23
N LYS A 374 -8.75 -16.58 4.11
CA LYS A 374 -10.20 -16.34 4.26
C LYS A 374 -10.46 -14.91 4.75
N ALA A 375 -11.69 -14.40 4.59
CA ALA A 375 -12.06 -13.06 5.09
C ALA A 375 -11.79 -12.85 6.60
N LYS A 376 -11.89 -13.92 7.40
CA LYS A 376 -11.56 -13.90 8.85
C LYS A 376 -10.04 -13.94 9.13
N TYR A 377 -9.24 -14.43 8.18
CA TYR A 377 -7.80 -14.64 8.27
C TYR A 377 -7.12 -14.06 7.03
N GLN A 378 -7.33 -12.76 6.81
CA GLN A 378 -6.96 -12.11 5.56
C GLN A 378 -5.45 -12.17 5.34
N THR A 379 -5.03 -12.34 4.09
CA THR A 379 -3.63 -12.15 3.72
C THR A 379 -3.30 -10.65 3.84
N PRO A 380 -2.25 -10.26 4.59
CA PRO A 380 -1.87 -8.87 4.76
C PRO A 380 -1.29 -8.28 3.46
N ALA A 381 -1.34 -6.96 3.36
CA ALA A 381 -0.71 -6.21 2.27
C ALA A 381 0.55 -5.51 2.79
N PHE A 382 1.69 -5.80 2.16
CA PHE A 382 3.03 -5.29 2.48
C PHE A 382 4.04 -5.71 1.41
N SER A 383 5.24 -5.14 1.51
CA SER A 383 6.37 -5.48 0.64
C SER A 383 7.59 -5.86 1.47
N ASP A 384 8.37 -6.84 1.00
CA ASP A 384 9.67 -7.21 1.57
C ASP A 384 10.52 -7.91 0.49
N GLN A 385 11.68 -8.47 0.84
CA GLN A 385 12.52 -9.27 -0.03
C GLN A 385 12.49 -10.75 0.34
N PHE A 386 12.45 -11.63 -0.66
CA PHE A 386 12.68 -13.05 -0.42
C PHE A 386 14.09 -13.28 0.14
N LYS A 387 14.18 -14.17 1.13
CA LYS A 387 15.45 -14.55 1.76
C LYS A 387 15.78 -16.03 1.58
N ARG A 388 14.75 -16.89 1.50
CA ARG A 388 14.99 -18.34 1.47
C ARG A 388 13.90 -19.14 0.75
N VAL A 389 14.32 -20.10 -0.07
CA VAL A 389 13.46 -21.17 -0.59
C VAL A 389 13.72 -22.44 0.21
N VAL A 390 12.68 -23.11 0.71
CA VAL A 390 12.83 -24.33 1.51
C VAL A 390 12.09 -25.48 0.85
N PHE A 391 12.83 -26.45 0.35
CA PHE A 391 12.33 -27.71 -0.17
C PHE A 391 12.04 -28.70 0.96
N ASN A 392 10.98 -29.49 0.77
CA ASN A 392 10.46 -30.46 1.73
C ASN A 392 10.34 -29.84 3.14
N PRO A 393 9.53 -28.77 3.31
CA PRO A 393 9.46 -28.04 4.57
C PRO A 393 8.80 -28.87 5.68
N TYR A 394 9.30 -28.74 6.92
CA TYR A 394 8.45 -28.96 8.09
C TYR A 394 7.36 -27.89 8.13
N TRP A 395 6.13 -28.31 8.43
CA TRP A 395 5.07 -27.37 8.81
C TRP A 395 4.99 -27.26 10.32
N ASN A 396 5.55 -26.18 10.88
CA ASN A 396 5.35 -25.87 12.30
C ASN A 396 3.99 -25.17 12.43
N VAL A 397 3.05 -25.82 13.12
CA VAL A 397 1.67 -25.34 13.22
C VAL A 397 1.65 -24.08 14.08
N PRO A 398 1.15 -22.94 13.58
CA PRO A 398 1.08 -21.70 14.35
C PRO A 398 0.26 -21.89 15.64
N GLY A 399 0.68 -21.25 16.73
CA GLY A 399 0.07 -21.44 18.06
C GLY A 399 -1.44 -21.19 18.10
N GLY A 400 -1.93 -20.20 17.34
CA GLY A 400 -3.36 -19.92 17.22
C GLY A 400 -4.16 -21.02 16.52
N ILE A 401 -3.57 -21.67 15.50
CA ILE A 401 -4.19 -22.84 14.83
C ILE A 401 -4.14 -24.03 15.77
N ALA A 402 -2.98 -24.30 16.39
CA ALA A 402 -2.81 -25.39 17.35
C ALA A 402 -3.84 -25.32 18.48
N LYS A 403 -4.05 -24.13 19.07
CA LYS A 403 -5.01 -23.92 20.17
C LYS A 403 -6.46 -24.17 19.77
N ARG A 404 -6.86 -23.74 18.57
CA ARG A 404 -8.26 -23.79 18.11
C ARG A 404 -8.62 -25.14 17.50
N GLU A 405 -7.71 -25.74 16.73
CA GLU A 405 -8.03 -26.87 15.86
C GLU A 405 -7.43 -28.19 16.36
N PHE A 406 -6.27 -28.17 17.02
CA PHE A 406 -5.55 -29.40 17.36
C PHE A 406 -5.69 -29.77 18.83
N LEU A 407 -5.54 -28.81 19.76
CA LEU A 407 -5.68 -29.08 21.19
C LEU A 407 -7.05 -29.68 21.58
N PRO A 408 -8.20 -29.25 21.01
CA PRO A 408 -9.48 -29.89 21.32
C PRO A 408 -9.54 -31.36 20.88
N LEU A 409 -8.86 -31.72 19.79
CA LEU A 409 -8.79 -33.10 19.30
C LEU A 409 -7.89 -33.95 20.21
N VAL A 410 -6.72 -33.43 20.56
CA VAL A 410 -5.76 -34.10 21.45
C VAL A 410 -6.34 -34.37 22.84
N ARG A 411 -7.14 -33.44 23.38
CA ARG A 411 -7.81 -33.65 24.67
C ARG A 411 -8.81 -34.80 24.66
N LYS A 412 -9.44 -35.05 23.51
CA LYS A 412 -10.37 -36.18 23.33
C LYS A 412 -9.63 -37.48 23.04
N ASP A 413 -8.55 -37.40 22.28
CA ASP A 413 -7.72 -38.54 21.89
C ASP A 413 -6.26 -38.10 21.71
N PRO A 414 -5.37 -38.40 22.68
CA PRO A 414 -3.96 -38.00 22.62
C PRO A 414 -3.21 -38.58 21.41
N SER A 415 -3.67 -39.69 20.82
CA SER A 415 -3.00 -40.36 19.70
C SER A 415 -3.43 -39.84 18.31
N ILE A 416 -4.43 -38.97 18.24
CA ILE A 416 -5.01 -38.46 16.98
C ILE A 416 -3.97 -37.80 16.06
N MET A 417 -2.99 -37.10 16.65
CA MET A 417 -1.99 -36.36 15.88
C MET A 417 -1.01 -37.29 15.19
N ALA A 418 -0.56 -38.34 15.88
CA ALA A 418 0.30 -39.37 15.31
C ALA A 418 -0.41 -40.10 14.15
N ARG A 419 -1.70 -40.47 14.32
CA ARG A 419 -2.49 -41.10 13.25
C ARG A 419 -2.67 -40.18 12.03
N ARG A 420 -2.66 -38.87 12.23
CA ARG A 420 -2.69 -37.86 11.15
C ARG A 420 -1.31 -37.50 10.60
N GLY A 421 -0.25 -38.18 11.06
CA GLY A 421 1.13 -37.98 10.60
C GLY A 421 1.77 -36.70 11.12
N PHE A 422 1.38 -36.21 12.29
CA PHE A 422 2.01 -35.08 12.97
C PHE A 422 2.91 -35.57 14.11
N GLU A 423 4.00 -34.84 14.31
CA GLU A 423 4.82 -34.94 15.50
C GLU A 423 4.33 -33.94 16.55
N THR A 424 4.22 -34.43 17.77
CA THR A 424 3.88 -33.68 18.97
C THR A 424 5.16 -33.36 19.73
N LEU A 425 5.33 -32.09 20.09
CA LEU A 425 6.51 -31.58 20.76
C LEU A 425 6.11 -31.02 22.12
N VAL A 426 6.76 -31.46 23.20
CA VAL A 426 6.51 -30.97 24.56
C VAL A 426 7.69 -30.16 25.06
N SER A 427 7.41 -29.06 25.76
CA SER A 427 8.43 -28.28 26.45
C SER A 427 9.00 -29.06 27.64
N SER A 428 10.29 -29.40 27.59
CA SER A 428 11.07 -30.00 28.68
C SER A 428 12.43 -29.33 28.75
N GLY A 429 12.85 -28.87 29.94
CA GLY A 429 14.14 -28.18 30.14
C GLY A 429 14.36 -26.95 29.24
N GLY A 430 13.29 -26.20 28.96
CA GLY A 430 13.33 -25.03 28.06
C GLY A 430 13.39 -25.36 26.56
N ARG A 431 13.39 -26.64 26.17
CA ARG A 431 13.41 -27.08 24.76
C ARG A 431 12.14 -27.84 24.41
N PHE A 432 11.79 -27.84 23.12
CA PHE A 432 10.68 -28.65 22.61
C PHE A 432 11.21 -29.98 22.08
N VAL A 433 10.80 -31.09 22.67
CA VAL A 433 11.24 -32.44 22.30
C VAL A 433 10.07 -33.26 21.75
N PRO A 434 10.27 -34.11 20.71
CA PRO A 434 9.24 -35.04 20.26
C PRO A 434 8.75 -35.91 21.42
N THR A 435 7.44 -36.03 21.59
CA THR A 435 6.84 -36.72 22.74
C THR A 435 5.54 -37.38 22.32
N ASP A 436 5.42 -38.67 22.61
CA ASP A 436 4.16 -39.41 22.49
C ASP A 436 3.19 -38.95 23.60
N LEU A 437 2.11 -38.30 23.18
CA LEU A 437 1.12 -37.72 24.09
C LEU A 437 0.30 -38.76 24.86
N THR A 438 0.31 -40.04 24.43
CA THR A 438 -0.37 -41.12 25.17
C THR A 438 0.34 -41.46 26.49
N ARG A 439 1.62 -41.08 26.61
CA ARG A 439 2.45 -41.29 27.81
C ARG A 439 2.23 -40.22 28.89
N ILE A 440 1.44 -39.19 28.60
CA ILE A 440 1.15 -38.10 29.53
C ILE A 440 -0.09 -38.45 30.34
N ASN A 441 0.02 -38.37 31.67
CA ASN A 441 -1.16 -38.46 32.55
C ASN A 441 -1.96 -37.14 32.48
N TRP A 442 -2.95 -37.09 31.58
CA TRP A 442 -3.80 -35.92 31.35
C TRP A 442 -4.70 -35.53 32.52
N SER A 443 -4.90 -36.43 33.49
CA SER A 443 -5.65 -36.16 34.72
C SER A 443 -4.82 -35.39 35.76
N SER A 444 -3.50 -35.30 35.57
CA SER A 444 -2.61 -34.60 36.51
C SER A 444 -2.75 -33.07 36.42
N PRO A 445 -2.62 -32.33 37.54
CA PRO A 445 -2.52 -30.87 37.52
C PRO A 445 -1.38 -30.35 36.62
N GLU A 446 -0.28 -31.11 36.53
CA GLU A 446 0.91 -30.80 35.74
C GLU A 446 0.62 -30.79 34.24
N ALA A 447 -0.26 -31.68 33.76
CA ALA A 447 -0.65 -31.75 32.35
C ALA A 447 -1.23 -30.43 31.81
N LYS A 448 -1.86 -29.63 32.68
CA LYS A 448 -2.41 -28.31 32.32
C LYS A 448 -1.33 -27.27 32.02
N ARG A 449 -0.11 -27.46 32.54
CA ARG A 449 1.03 -26.54 32.37
C ARG A 449 1.92 -26.91 31.19
N ILE A 450 1.72 -28.09 30.59
CA ILE A 450 2.51 -28.57 29.47
C ILE A 450 2.30 -27.67 28.25
N ARG A 451 3.38 -27.08 27.76
CA ARG A 451 3.38 -26.36 26.49
C ARG A 451 3.61 -27.35 25.36
N ILE A 452 2.68 -27.41 24.43
CA ILE A 452 2.68 -28.35 23.30
C ILE A 452 2.81 -27.58 22.00
N ARG A 453 3.64 -28.09 21.08
CA ARG A 453 3.70 -27.66 19.69
C ARG A 453 3.43 -28.86 18.78
N PHE A 454 2.91 -28.59 17.60
CA PHE A 454 2.69 -29.60 16.58
C PHE A 454 3.52 -29.24 15.36
N ARG A 455 4.16 -30.23 14.76
CA ARG A 455 4.76 -30.07 13.43
C ARG A 455 4.40 -31.22 12.53
N GLN A 456 4.18 -30.93 11.25
CA GLN A 456 4.04 -31.94 10.23
C GLN A 456 5.40 -32.15 9.56
N PRO A 457 5.92 -33.38 9.52
CA PRO A 457 7.15 -33.69 8.81
C PRO A 457 6.97 -33.54 7.29
N PRO A 458 8.08 -33.45 6.53
CA PRO A 458 8.02 -33.39 5.07
C PRO A 458 7.33 -34.63 4.48
N GLY A 459 6.47 -34.43 3.48
CA GLY A 459 5.76 -35.54 2.84
C GLY A 459 4.63 -35.08 1.91
N ALA A 460 4.03 -36.01 1.18
CA ALA A 460 2.97 -35.71 0.20
C ALA A 460 1.70 -35.10 0.84
N LYS A 461 1.43 -35.39 2.11
CA LYS A 461 0.29 -34.85 2.87
C LYS A 461 0.62 -33.56 3.65
N ASN A 462 1.86 -33.05 3.53
CA ASN A 462 2.28 -31.86 4.25
C ASN A 462 1.47 -30.65 3.78
N ALA A 463 0.89 -29.88 4.71
CA ALA A 463 0.04 -28.73 4.37
C ALA A 463 0.78 -27.60 3.62
N LEU A 464 2.11 -27.55 3.71
CA LEU A 464 2.99 -26.65 2.96
C LEU A 464 3.49 -27.24 1.63
N GLY A 465 3.04 -28.44 1.27
CA GLY A 465 3.47 -29.16 0.09
C GLY A 465 4.98 -29.45 0.10
N ARG A 466 5.62 -29.27 -1.05
CA ARG A 466 7.03 -29.64 -1.29
C ARG A 466 7.99 -28.45 -1.28
N VAL A 467 7.50 -27.20 -1.27
CA VAL A 467 8.34 -26.01 -1.22
C VAL A 467 7.63 -24.83 -0.53
N LYS A 468 8.38 -24.00 0.19
CA LYS A 468 7.93 -22.71 0.72
C LYS A 468 8.96 -21.61 0.47
N PHE A 469 8.50 -20.37 0.38
CA PHE A 469 9.26 -19.17 0.07
C PHE A 469 9.15 -18.20 1.23
N LEU A 470 10.27 -17.90 1.86
CA LEU A 470 10.37 -17.11 3.08
C LEU A 470 10.90 -15.73 2.78
N PHE A 471 10.25 -14.75 3.39
CA PHE A 471 10.60 -13.33 3.41
C PHE A 471 10.27 -12.81 4.82
N PRO A 472 10.99 -11.80 5.33
CA PRO A 472 10.69 -11.20 6.61
C PRO A 472 9.27 -10.62 6.61
N ASN A 473 8.60 -10.70 7.76
CA ASN A 473 7.34 -9.99 8.06
C ASN A 473 6.89 -10.26 9.49
N GLU A 474 6.09 -9.33 10.03
CA GLU A 474 5.46 -9.44 11.35
C GLU A 474 4.23 -10.36 11.39
N HIS A 475 3.74 -10.83 10.23
CA HIS A 475 2.47 -11.57 10.10
C HIS A 475 2.63 -13.09 10.11
N ALA A 476 3.87 -13.60 10.13
CA ALA A 476 4.19 -15.02 9.92
C ALA A 476 3.59 -15.61 8.63
N VAL A 477 3.54 -14.80 7.57
CA VAL A 477 3.02 -15.14 6.24
C VAL A 477 4.18 -15.52 5.32
N TYR A 478 3.91 -16.46 4.40
CA TYR A 478 4.84 -16.90 3.37
C TYR A 478 4.07 -17.41 2.15
N LEU A 479 4.79 -17.55 1.03
CA LEU A 479 4.29 -18.26 -0.15
C LEU A 479 4.66 -19.74 -0.02
N HIS A 480 3.79 -20.66 -0.44
CA HIS A 480 4.09 -22.08 -0.36
C HIS A 480 3.28 -22.96 -1.31
N ASP A 481 3.69 -24.22 -1.43
CA ASP A 481 2.99 -25.27 -2.15
C ASP A 481 1.80 -25.83 -1.33
N THR A 482 0.91 -26.63 -1.94
CA THR A 482 -0.21 -27.25 -1.26
C THR A 482 -0.60 -28.58 -1.90
N PRO A 483 -0.94 -29.62 -1.10
CA PRO A 483 -1.51 -30.86 -1.62
C PRO A 483 -2.96 -30.67 -2.10
N ALA A 484 -3.66 -29.64 -1.61
CA ALA A 484 -5.05 -29.34 -1.97
C ALA A 484 -5.17 -28.61 -3.32
N ARG A 485 -4.74 -29.27 -4.42
CA ARG A 485 -4.71 -28.71 -5.78
C ARG A 485 -6.10 -28.34 -6.32
N SER A 486 -7.14 -29.06 -5.92
CA SER A 486 -8.52 -28.80 -6.36
C SER A 486 -9.03 -27.40 -5.96
N LEU A 487 -8.43 -26.77 -4.94
CA LEU A 487 -8.79 -25.43 -4.48
C LEU A 487 -8.33 -24.30 -5.42
N PHE A 488 -7.60 -24.61 -6.50
CA PHE A 488 -7.31 -23.66 -7.56
C PHE A 488 -8.41 -23.58 -8.63
N ARG A 489 -9.38 -24.52 -8.63
CA ARG A 489 -10.51 -24.51 -9.58
C ARG A 489 -11.53 -23.39 -9.34
N PRO A 490 -11.92 -23.06 -8.08
CA PRO A 490 -12.89 -21.99 -7.85
C PRO A 490 -12.35 -20.62 -8.29
N VAL A 491 -13.27 -19.74 -8.68
CA VAL A 491 -12.95 -18.34 -9.02
C VAL A 491 -12.54 -17.56 -7.76
N SER A 492 -13.30 -17.69 -6.67
CA SER A 492 -12.90 -17.16 -5.37
C SER A 492 -11.98 -18.13 -4.64
N ARG A 493 -10.74 -17.73 -4.37
CA ARG A 493 -9.69 -18.57 -3.78
C ARG A 493 -9.23 -18.11 -2.39
N ALA A 494 -10.15 -17.54 -1.61
CA ALA A 494 -9.93 -17.16 -0.23
C ALA A 494 -10.14 -18.35 0.73
N PHE A 495 -9.23 -19.32 0.74
CA PHE A 495 -9.36 -20.58 1.52
C PHE A 495 -8.29 -20.80 2.59
N SER A 496 -7.23 -20.00 2.63
CA SER A 496 -6.09 -20.19 3.54
C SER A 496 -6.31 -19.53 4.91
N ALA A 497 -5.36 -19.75 5.82
CA ALA A 497 -5.31 -19.11 7.13
C ALA A 497 -4.42 -17.84 7.15
N GLY A 498 -4.16 -17.24 5.98
CA GLY A 498 -3.39 -15.99 5.81
C GLY A 498 -2.20 -16.11 4.86
N CYS A 499 -1.57 -17.28 4.78
CA CYS A 499 -0.47 -17.55 3.83
C CYS A 499 -0.96 -17.63 2.38
N VAL A 500 -0.04 -17.51 1.43
CA VAL A 500 -0.33 -17.56 -0.01
C VAL A 500 0.09 -18.93 -0.56
N ARG A 501 -0.82 -19.66 -1.21
CA ARG A 501 -0.50 -20.94 -1.87
C ARG A 501 -0.35 -20.72 -3.35
N VAL A 502 0.74 -21.19 -3.94
CA VAL A 502 1.07 -21.03 -5.36
C VAL A 502 0.72 -22.30 -6.13
N LYS A 503 0.10 -22.18 -7.31
CA LYS A 503 -0.42 -23.32 -8.09
C LYS A 503 0.70 -24.15 -8.72
N ASN A 504 1.72 -23.48 -9.28
CA ASN A 504 2.89 -24.07 -9.93
C ASN A 504 4.20 -23.74 -9.18
N PRO A 505 4.34 -24.15 -7.91
CA PRO A 505 5.39 -23.63 -7.05
C PRO A 505 6.79 -24.14 -7.41
N MET A 506 6.93 -25.24 -8.14
CA MET A 506 8.24 -25.73 -8.58
C MET A 506 8.79 -24.91 -9.75
N GLU A 507 7.92 -24.45 -10.65
CA GLU A 507 8.30 -23.51 -11.71
C GLU A 507 8.64 -22.16 -11.10
N PHE A 508 7.82 -21.69 -10.16
CA PHE A 508 8.12 -20.47 -9.41
C PHE A 508 9.48 -20.55 -8.68
N ALA A 509 9.80 -21.68 -8.02
CA ALA A 509 11.10 -21.89 -7.40
C ALA A 509 12.26 -21.87 -8.40
N GLU A 510 12.07 -22.42 -9.60
CA GLU A 510 13.08 -22.38 -10.67
C GLU A 510 13.34 -20.95 -11.12
N ILE A 511 12.29 -20.15 -11.35
CA ILE A 511 12.41 -18.75 -11.77
C ILE A 511 13.23 -17.94 -10.75
N LEU A 512 12.93 -18.08 -9.45
CA LEU A 512 13.64 -17.35 -8.41
C LEU A 512 15.10 -17.81 -8.26
N LEU A 513 15.35 -19.12 -8.24
CA LEU A 513 16.68 -19.67 -7.96
C LEU A 513 17.61 -19.70 -9.19
N LYS A 514 17.08 -19.46 -10.41
CA LYS A 514 17.89 -19.41 -11.64
C LYS A 514 19.02 -18.39 -11.55
N GLN A 515 18.76 -17.23 -10.92
CA GLN A 515 19.77 -16.18 -10.73
C GLN A 515 20.92 -16.62 -9.81
N ASP A 516 20.65 -17.60 -8.93
CA ASP A 516 21.64 -18.18 -8.01
C ASP A 516 22.25 -19.48 -8.54
N GLY A 517 22.15 -19.74 -9.85
CA GLY A 517 22.76 -20.89 -10.52
C GLY A 517 22.04 -22.22 -10.30
N TRP A 518 20.77 -22.21 -9.90
CA TRP A 518 19.97 -23.44 -9.85
C TRP A 518 19.26 -23.70 -11.18
N ASN A 519 19.19 -24.98 -11.54
CA ASN A 519 18.39 -25.47 -12.68
C ASN A 519 17.34 -26.47 -12.20
N ARG A 520 16.37 -26.80 -13.07
CA ARG A 520 15.33 -27.80 -12.80
C ARG A 520 15.88 -29.11 -12.22
N LYS A 521 16.94 -29.68 -12.81
CA LYS A 521 17.55 -30.94 -12.34
C LYS A 521 18.00 -30.88 -10.88
N ARG A 522 18.58 -29.77 -10.44
CA ARG A 522 19.03 -29.58 -9.05
C ARG A 522 17.84 -29.45 -8.09
N ILE A 523 16.79 -28.74 -8.51
CA ILE A 523 15.53 -28.62 -7.76
C ILE A 523 14.87 -30.00 -7.60
N ASP A 524 14.78 -30.77 -8.67
CA ASP A 524 14.17 -32.10 -8.65
C ASP A 524 14.92 -33.04 -7.71
N ARG A 525 16.26 -33.00 -7.70
CA ARG A 525 17.07 -33.76 -6.73
C ARG A 525 16.79 -33.33 -5.28
N ALA A 526 16.68 -32.03 -5.01
CA ALA A 526 16.36 -31.53 -3.68
C ALA A 526 14.99 -32.04 -3.21
N VAL A 527 13.98 -32.00 -4.09
CA VAL A 527 12.61 -32.49 -3.80
C VAL A 527 12.58 -34.02 -3.66
N ALA A 528 13.30 -34.76 -4.52
CA ALA A 528 13.39 -36.21 -4.50
C ALA A 528 14.09 -36.76 -3.26
N SER A 529 15.04 -36.00 -2.69
CA SER A 529 15.73 -36.38 -1.45
C SER A 529 14.78 -36.55 -0.26
N ARG A 530 13.59 -35.91 -0.29
CA ARG A 530 12.62 -35.80 0.81
C ARG A 530 13.18 -35.19 2.10
N LYS A 531 14.46 -34.80 2.12
CA LYS A 531 15.12 -34.13 3.23
C LYS A 531 14.76 -32.65 3.20
N ASN A 532 14.56 -32.08 4.38
CA ASN A 532 14.36 -30.65 4.52
C ASN A 532 15.63 -29.91 4.08
N GLN A 533 15.51 -29.05 3.07
CA GLN A 533 16.65 -28.32 2.52
C GLN A 533 16.27 -26.86 2.29
N GLY A 534 16.98 -25.94 2.92
CA GLY A 534 16.78 -24.51 2.74
C GLY A 534 17.91 -23.86 1.97
N VAL A 535 17.57 -23.13 0.91
CA VAL A 535 18.47 -22.40 0.01
C VAL A 535 18.28 -20.91 0.23
N ASN A 536 19.33 -20.22 0.68
CA ASN A 536 19.30 -18.76 0.82
C ASN A 536 19.41 -18.12 -0.56
N LEU A 537 18.59 -17.09 -0.79
CA LEU A 537 18.64 -16.31 -2.03
C LEU A 537 19.75 -15.27 -1.94
N LYS A 538 20.57 -15.16 -2.99
CA LYS A 538 21.58 -14.09 -3.10
C LYS A 538 21.05 -12.91 -3.91
N ALA A 539 20.28 -13.21 -4.96
CA ALA A 539 19.57 -12.19 -5.71
C ALA A 539 18.56 -11.42 -4.82
N GLU A 540 18.53 -10.10 -4.98
CA GLU A 540 17.52 -9.25 -4.34
C GLU A 540 16.22 -9.34 -5.14
N ILE A 541 15.26 -10.09 -4.59
CA ILE A 541 13.96 -10.28 -5.22
C ILE A 541 12.88 -9.73 -4.30
N TYR A 542 12.28 -8.61 -4.70
CA TYR A 542 11.18 -8.01 -3.96
C TYR A 542 9.91 -8.86 -4.10
N VAL A 543 9.13 -8.94 -3.04
CA VAL A 543 7.78 -9.50 -3.02
C VAL A 543 6.81 -8.47 -2.47
N GLN A 544 5.78 -8.18 -3.25
CA GLN A 544 4.70 -7.29 -2.85
C GLN A 544 3.39 -8.10 -2.78
N LEU A 545 2.81 -8.17 -1.59
CA LEU A 545 1.44 -8.61 -1.40
C LEU A 545 0.55 -7.38 -1.44
N ALA A 546 -0.23 -7.24 -2.50
CA ALA A 546 -1.15 -6.11 -2.67
C ALA A 546 -2.60 -6.58 -2.64
N TYR A 547 -3.51 -5.63 -2.43
CA TYR A 547 -4.95 -5.86 -2.46
C TYR A 547 -5.58 -4.86 -3.43
N TRP A 548 -5.63 -5.22 -4.72
CA TRP A 548 -6.14 -4.33 -5.76
C TRP A 548 -7.41 -4.91 -6.41
N THR A 549 -8.52 -4.24 -6.18
CA THR A 549 -9.85 -4.61 -6.72
C THR A 549 -10.18 -3.90 -8.03
N ALA A 550 -9.36 -2.93 -8.44
CA ALA A 550 -9.28 -2.39 -9.79
C ALA A 550 -7.80 -2.37 -10.21
N TYR A 551 -7.48 -3.00 -11.33
CA TYR A 551 -6.10 -3.14 -11.79
C TYR A 551 -6.04 -3.40 -13.29
N VAL A 552 -4.92 -3.08 -13.91
CA VAL A 552 -4.62 -3.45 -15.28
C VAL A 552 -3.99 -4.84 -15.30
N ASP A 553 -4.56 -5.75 -16.09
CA ASP A 553 -4.07 -7.12 -16.23
C ASP A 553 -2.89 -7.23 -17.20
N GLU A 554 -2.50 -8.47 -17.53
CA GLU A 554 -1.35 -8.73 -18.38
C GLU A 554 -1.58 -8.34 -19.86
N ASN A 555 -2.84 -8.13 -20.27
CA ASN A 555 -3.22 -7.72 -21.62
C ASN A 555 -3.37 -6.19 -21.74
N GLY A 556 -3.13 -5.44 -20.66
CA GLY A 556 -3.35 -4.00 -20.64
C GLY A 556 -4.82 -3.61 -20.39
N GLU A 557 -5.69 -4.55 -20.02
CA GLU A 557 -7.11 -4.29 -19.82
C GLU A 557 -7.43 -3.95 -18.35
N LEU A 558 -8.33 -2.99 -18.16
CA LEU A 558 -8.82 -2.63 -16.83
C LEU A 558 -9.79 -3.70 -16.30
N GLN A 559 -9.37 -4.35 -15.21
CA GLN A 559 -10.11 -5.41 -14.54
C GLN A 559 -10.66 -4.96 -13.18
N TYR A 560 -11.88 -5.42 -12.87
CA TYR A 560 -12.50 -5.24 -11.55
C TYR A 560 -12.66 -6.59 -10.83
N ARG A 561 -12.47 -6.58 -9.51
CA ARG A 561 -12.64 -7.75 -8.63
C ARG A 561 -13.46 -7.41 -7.40
N ASP A 562 -14.06 -8.45 -6.83
CA ASP A 562 -14.82 -8.38 -5.60
C ASP A 562 -13.95 -7.94 -4.43
N ASP A 563 -14.54 -7.18 -3.52
CA ASP A 563 -13.90 -6.80 -2.26
C ASP A 563 -14.02 -7.92 -1.22
N VAL A 564 -13.35 -9.05 -1.48
CA VAL A 564 -13.43 -10.28 -0.68
C VAL A 564 -13.06 -10.11 0.80
N TYR A 565 -12.34 -9.04 1.13
CA TYR A 565 -11.91 -8.69 2.49
C TYR A 565 -12.62 -7.47 3.09
N GLY A 566 -13.49 -6.79 2.34
CA GLY A 566 -14.15 -5.57 2.80
C GLY A 566 -13.23 -4.35 2.94
N ARG A 567 -12.04 -4.37 2.32
CA ARG A 567 -11.04 -3.29 2.47
C ARG A 567 -11.34 -2.08 1.60
N ASP A 568 -12.05 -2.24 0.48
CA ASP A 568 -12.53 -1.10 -0.31
C ASP A 568 -13.52 -0.28 0.53
N LYS A 569 -14.44 -0.96 1.23
CA LYS A 569 -15.42 -0.30 2.10
C LYS A 569 -14.75 0.50 3.22
N LEU A 570 -13.73 -0.07 3.88
CA LEU A 570 -13.00 0.61 4.95
C LEU A 570 -12.22 1.82 4.43
N LEU A 571 -11.54 1.66 3.29
CA LEU A 571 -10.76 2.74 2.68
C LEU A 571 -11.64 3.85 2.14
N ALA A 572 -12.74 3.52 1.45
CA ALA A 572 -13.70 4.49 0.96
C ALA A 572 -14.29 5.34 2.09
N LYS A 573 -14.59 4.73 3.25
CA LYS A 573 -15.03 5.46 4.43
C LYS A 573 -13.95 6.42 4.94
N ALA A 574 -12.70 5.97 5.02
CA ALA A 574 -11.59 6.80 5.50
C ALA A 574 -11.23 7.96 4.55
N LEU A 575 -11.47 7.77 3.25
CA LEU A 575 -11.31 8.80 2.23
C LEU A 575 -12.53 9.73 2.11
N GLU A 576 -13.58 9.48 2.89
CA GLU A 576 -14.86 10.21 2.84
C GLU A 576 -15.51 10.16 1.45
N LEU A 577 -15.40 9.02 0.76
CA LEU A 577 -16.07 8.78 -0.51
C LEU A 577 -17.55 8.44 -0.24
N ASP A 578 -18.33 9.43 0.20
CA ASP A 578 -19.78 9.32 0.32
C ASP A 578 -20.49 9.60 -1.02
N GLU A 579 -21.80 9.31 -1.09
CA GLU A 579 -22.59 9.59 -2.30
C GLU A 579 -22.58 11.08 -2.70
N ASN A 580 -22.35 11.99 -1.74
CA ASN A 580 -22.29 13.42 -2.00
C ASN A 580 -20.97 13.83 -2.67
N ALA A 581 -19.85 13.17 -2.38
CA ALA A 581 -18.58 13.38 -3.10
C ALA A 581 -18.69 13.00 -4.59
N ILE A 582 -19.50 11.98 -4.91
CA ILE A 582 -19.81 11.60 -6.30
C ILE A 582 -20.76 12.60 -6.93
N LYS A 583 -21.77 13.07 -6.18
CA LYS A 583 -22.69 14.13 -6.63
C LYS A 583 -22.02 15.50 -6.81
N LEU A 584 -21.01 15.83 -6.01
CA LEU A 584 -20.21 17.04 -6.18
C LEU A 584 -19.33 16.95 -7.44
N ALA A 585 -18.79 15.77 -7.75
CA ALA A 585 -18.14 15.56 -9.04
C ALA A 585 -19.13 15.62 -10.23
N GLN A 586 -20.44 15.46 -10.00
CA GLN A 586 -21.51 15.71 -10.99
C GLN A 586 -21.85 17.21 -11.14
N LEU A 587 -21.49 18.07 -10.17
CA LEU A 587 -21.85 19.50 -10.16
C LEU A 587 -20.72 20.43 -10.64
N VAL A 588 -19.47 19.97 -10.65
CA VAL A 588 -18.29 20.77 -11.08
C VAL A 588 -18.05 20.67 -12.60
N GLY A 589 -18.97 20.02 -13.34
CA GLY A 589 -18.97 19.96 -14.81
C GLY A 589 -19.78 21.05 -15.51
N ASN A 590 -20.22 22.10 -14.80
CA ASN A 590 -20.91 23.27 -15.36
C ASN A 590 -20.12 24.56 -15.12
#